data_AF-A0A957CCL8-F1
#
_entry.id   AF-A0A957CCL8-F1
#
_cell.length_a   1.000
_cell.length_b   1.000
_cell.length_c   1.000
_cell.angle_alpha   90.00
_cell.angle_beta   90.00
_cell.angle_gamma   90.00
#
_symmetry.space_group_name_H-M   'P 1'
#
loop_
_entity.id
_entity.type
_entity.pdbx_description
1 polymer ?
#
loop_
_entity_poly.entity_id
_entity_poly.type
_entity_poly.pdbx_seq_one_letter_code
_entity_poly.pdbx_strand_id
1 'polypeptide(L)'
;MKKLMRFATGFCLITFALAVSCGAEPPPEEAADDNVTQTAVSNPTTEPTTDAPLPPPAIATTQPTSTPAVSEETPTESSFVPSPIDGEGALISLGMSSQAGILLDEYPLEMRDEVAAAIADQSDAFWIELAQRQVALTYNRLHFRPFFYADKGQLPLPPQSLWHIELSGAPTRQTINNHELILMAYTFSSTLLTSLDEPAKAEPALAEVGGVWDEPFILPPDPTQLLQRTSNACLNEGGFPPNSYDSENVDIFYDYTCTADSGGAAGCHRTTLPSLSCLQALNATVGTVETAVRFTRLPWDEALANQVRIGEVVSEDAPDLLVVSEDLQNYRIIYRYFPSNSCALAEGCVNGTGWRRLLQFDATAHNLGAAALDIGPVVAENPLTNMFEYNSCHAHFHFQNYGEFQLGTTSQPSKQAFCVESTSRFSNNELSPLTHDFTCNNQGIQAGWVDEYGAGLDCQWIDIT
;
A
#
# COMPACT_ATOMS: atom_id res chain seq x y z
N MET A 1 7.41 60.17 22.46
CA MET A 1 6.32 61.14 22.74
C MET A 1 5.19 60.81 21.76
N LYS A 2 3.95 60.42 22.07
CA LYS A 2 3.11 60.45 23.27
C LYS A 2 2.19 59.21 23.27
N LYS A 3 2.02 58.65 24.48
CA LYS A 3 0.89 57.98 25.16
C LYS A 3 -0.21 57.28 24.34
N LEU A 4 -0.50 56.00 24.60
CA LEU A 4 -1.22 55.39 25.75
C LEU A 4 -2.70 55.79 25.85
N MET A 5 -3.62 54.83 25.64
CA MET A 5 -4.84 54.72 26.45
C MET A 5 -5.43 53.30 26.39
N ARG A 6 -5.42 52.64 27.56
CA ARG A 6 -6.25 51.48 27.90
C ARG A 6 -7.69 51.95 28.11
N PHE A 7 -8.66 51.12 27.73
CA PHE A 7 -9.93 51.03 28.44
C PHE A 7 -10.28 49.56 28.64
N ALA A 8 -10.49 49.20 29.90
CA ALA A 8 -11.03 47.93 30.35
C ALA A 8 -12.55 48.07 30.51
N THR A 9 -13.29 47.06 30.06
CA THR A 9 -14.68 46.74 30.42
C THR A 9 -14.85 45.32 29.86
N GLY A 10 -14.89 44.25 30.64
CA GLY A 10 -15.81 44.01 31.74
C GLY A 10 -17.14 43.54 31.17
N PHE A 11 -17.22 42.31 30.63
CA PHE A 11 -18.49 41.69 30.26
C PHE A 11 -18.49 40.17 30.51
N CYS A 12 -19.39 39.78 31.42
CA CYS A 12 -19.99 38.49 31.72
C CYS A 12 -19.44 37.22 31.05
N LEU A 13 -18.92 36.30 31.87
CA LEU A 13 -19.07 34.86 31.64
C LEU A 13 -20.57 34.53 31.59
N ILE A 14 -21.05 34.10 30.42
CA ILE A 14 -22.28 33.31 30.30
C ILE A 14 -21.82 31.92 29.85
N THR A 15 -21.80 31.00 30.81
CA THR A 15 -21.75 29.56 30.58
C THR A 15 -23.00 29.14 29.82
N PHE A 16 -22.87 28.87 28.52
CA PHE A 16 -23.86 28.08 27.78
C PHE A 16 -23.46 26.60 27.88
N ALA A 17 -24.14 25.88 28.76
CA ALA A 17 -24.19 24.43 28.71
C ALA A 17 -25.09 24.06 27.51
N LEU A 18 -24.48 23.62 26.41
CA LEU A 18 -25.18 22.90 25.35
C LEU A 18 -25.24 21.43 25.76
N ALA A 19 -26.35 21.06 26.40
CA ALA A 19 -26.80 19.69 26.48
C ALA A 19 -27.19 19.24 25.06
N VAL A 20 -26.30 18.48 24.41
CA VAL A 20 -26.66 17.74 23.20
C VAL A 20 -27.34 16.46 23.66
N SER A 21 -28.66 16.46 23.50
CA SER A 21 -29.54 15.31 23.63
C SER A 21 -29.08 14.21 22.67
N CYS A 22 -28.52 13.13 23.20
CA CYS A 22 -28.46 11.85 22.49
C CYS A 22 -29.89 11.35 22.32
N GLY A 23 -30.31 11.13 21.07
CA GLY A 23 -31.65 10.67 20.77
C GLY A 23 -31.70 9.95 19.43
N ALA A 24 -31.48 8.64 19.47
CA ALA A 24 -32.27 7.63 18.78
C ALA A 24 -31.82 6.25 19.30
N GLU A 25 -32.58 5.69 20.25
CA GLU A 25 -32.46 4.30 20.66
C GLU A 25 -32.87 3.38 19.49
N PRO A 26 -32.17 2.26 19.25
CA PRO A 26 -32.67 1.21 18.35
C PRO A 26 -33.89 0.51 18.99
N PRO A 27 -34.84 0.00 18.17
CA PRO A 27 -36.02 -0.67 18.68
C PRO A 27 -35.66 -1.99 19.42
N PRO A 28 -36.48 -2.44 20.38
CA PRO A 28 -36.15 -3.56 21.24
C PRO A 28 -36.15 -4.88 20.46
N GLU A 29 -35.14 -5.68 20.74
CA GLU A 29 -34.99 -7.07 20.32
C GLU A 29 -36.11 -7.91 20.97
N GLU A 30 -36.98 -8.51 20.15
CA GLU A 30 -37.94 -9.51 20.64
C GLU A 30 -37.18 -10.77 21.05
N ALA A 31 -37.22 -11.06 22.35
CA ALA A 31 -36.82 -12.33 22.90
C ALA A 31 -37.74 -13.45 22.38
N ALA A 32 -37.17 -14.40 21.63
CA ALA A 32 -37.76 -15.73 21.47
C ALA A 32 -36.89 -16.73 22.24
N ASP A 33 -37.41 -17.11 23.41
CA ASP A 33 -36.85 -18.12 24.29
C ASP A 33 -37.25 -19.52 23.80
N ASP A 34 -36.31 -20.45 24.02
CA ASP A 34 -36.48 -21.87 24.27
C ASP A 34 -36.92 -22.89 23.17
N ASN A 35 -35.92 -23.72 22.84
CA ASN A 35 -35.92 -25.17 23.06
C ASN A 35 -36.64 -26.07 22.03
N VAL A 36 -35.87 -26.66 21.10
CA VAL A 36 -36.22 -27.94 20.47
C VAL A 36 -35.01 -28.87 20.40
N THR A 37 -34.95 -29.72 21.42
CA THR A 37 -34.63 -31.16 21.41
C THR A 37 -34.03 -31.75 20.13
N GLN A 38 -32.86 -32.38 20.30
CA GLN A 38 -32.32 -33.41 19.41
C GLN A 38 -33.42 -34.38 18.95
N THR A 39 -33.60 -34.51 17.65
CA THR A 39 -34.20 -35.71 17.05
C THR A 39 -33.36 -36.13 15.86
N ALA A 40 -32.76 -37.31 16.00
CA ALA A 40 -32.09 -38.02 14.94
C ALA A 40 -33.07 -38.29 13.79
N VAL A 41 -32.69 -37.92 12.57
CA VAL A 41 -33.36 -38.36 11.35
C VAL A 41 -32.40 -39.27 10.59
N SER A 42 -32.89 -40.47 10.32
CA SER A 42 -32.24 -41.60 9.68
C SER A 42 -31.83 -41.33 8.23
N ASN A 43 -30.61 -41.74 7.89
CA ASN A 43 -30.09 -41.87 6.52
C ASN A 43 -31.03 -42.71 5.63
N PRO A 44 -31.30 -42.29 4.38
CA PRO A 44 -31.60 -43.21 3.31
C PRO A 44 -30.30 -43.71 2.66
N THR A 45 -30.22 -45.02 2.53
CA THR A 45 -29.17 -45.79 1.86
C THR A 45 -29.20 -45.50 0.35
N THR A 46 -28.08 -45.05 -0.21
CA THR A 46 -27.84 -45.05 -1.66
C THR A 46 -26.52 -45.78 -1.92
N GLU A 47 -26.59 -46.81 -2.78
CA GLU A 47 -25.49 -47.67 -3.20
C GLU A 47 -24.37 -46.91 -3.94
N PRO A 48 -23.13 -47.45 -3.98
CA PRO A 48 -21.95 -46.73 -4.44
C PRO A 48 -21.83 -46.76 -5.97
N THR A 49 -21.80 -45.59 -6.60
CA THR A 49 -21.33 -45.45 -7.98
C THR A 49 -19.83 -45.21 -8.01
N THR A 50 -19.12 -46.26 -8.41
CA THR A 50 -17.75 -46.33 -8.96
C THR A 50 -16.92 -45.04 -9.03
N ASP A 51 -15.81 -45.03 -8.29
CA ASP A 51 -14.64 -44.16 -8.50
C ASP A 51 -14.15 -44.24 -9.94
N ALA A 52 -14.19 -43.10 -10.63
CA ALA A 52 -13.35 -42.85 -11.80
C ALA A 52 -12.36 -41.74 -11.42
N PRO A 53 -11.04 -41.94 -11.57
CA PRO A 53 -10.07 -40.88 -11.32
C PRO A 53 -10.31 -39.71 -12.26
N LEU A 54 -10.34 -38.50 -11.71
CA LEU A 54 -10.33 -37.26 -12.51
C LEU A 54 -9.10 -37.29 -13.44
N PRO A 55 -9.25 -36.98 -14.74
CA PRO A 55 -8.11 -36.93 -15.65
C PRO A 55 -7.18 -35.77 -15.24
N PRO A 56 -5.86 -35.91 -15.40
CA PRO A 56 -4.92 -34.83 -15.16
C PRO A 56 -5.24 -33.64 -16.09
N PRO A 57 -5.00 -32.39 -15.66
CA PRO A 57 -5.27 -31.22 -16.49
C PRO A 57 -4.44 -31.32 -17.78
N ALA A 58 -5.14 -31.30 -18.91
CA ALA A 58 -4.51 -31.18 -20.20
C ALA A 58 -3.88 -29.78 -20.29
N ILE A 59 -2.55 -29.73 -20.36
CA ILE A 59 -1.82 -28.51 -20.72
C ILE A 59 -2.18 -28.22 -22.18
N ALA A 60 -3.13 -27.32 -22.38
CA ALA A 60 -3.42 -26.76 -23.69
C ALA A 60 -2.26 -25.83 -24.05
N THR A 61 -1.43 -26.26 -24.99
CA THR A 61 -0.48 -25.40 -25.68
C THR A 61 -1.24 -24.38 -26.52
N THR A 62 -1.52 -23.20 -25.95
CA THR A 62 -2.06 -22.08 -26.71
C THR A 62 -0.95 -21.48 -27.57
N GLN A 63 -1.09 -21.63 -28.89
CA GLN A 63 -0.36 -20.82 -29.86
C GLN A 63 -0.72 -19.34 -29.67
N PRO A 64 0.20 -18.40 -29.91
CA PRO A 64 -0.06 -16.98 -29.76
C PRO A 64 -1.12 -16.55 -30.79
N THR A 65 -2.33 -16.26 -30.31
CA THR A 65 -3.33 -15.55 -31.09
C THR A 65 -2.91 -14.09 -31.19
N SER A 66 -2.84 -13.62 -32.44
CA SER A 66 -2.48 -12.27 -32.85
C SER A 66 -3.04 -11.18 -31.94
N THR A 67 -2.14 -10.36 -31.41
CA THR A 67 -2.42 -9.04 -30.82
C THR A 67 -3.41 -8.29 -31.73
N PRO A 68 -4.54 -7.78 -31.21
CA PRO A 68 -5.38 -6.86 -31.96
C PRO A 68 -4.53 -5.65 -32.36
N ALA A 69 -4.65 -5.22 -33.61
CA ALA A 69 -4.00 -3.98 -34.05
C ALA A 69 -4.55 -2.83 -33.20
N VAL A 70 -3.70 -2.28 -32.33
CA VAL A 70 -3.88 -0.94 -31.78
C VAL A 70 -4.01 -0.03 -32.98
N SER A 71 -5.12 0.72 -33.07
CA SER A 71 -5.20 1.79 -34.05
C SER A 71 -4.11 2.79 -33.70
N GLU A 72 -2.99 2.75 -34.45
CA GLU A 72 -2.03 3.85 -34.48
C GLU A 72 -2.74 5.06 -35.07
N GLU A 73 -3.46 5.81 -34.22
CA GLU A 73 -3.55 7.24 -34.45
C GLU A 73 -2.14 7.77 -34.32
N THR A 74 -1.52 8.08 -35.46
CA THR A 74 -0.25 8.81 -35.52
C THR A 74 -0.40 10.04 -34.62
N PRO A 75 0.36 10.16 -33.52
CA PRO A 75 0.30 11.35 -32.69
C PRO A 75 0.67 12.53 -33.56
N THR A 76 -0.23 13.50 -33.69
CA THR A 76 0.11 14.80 -34.28
C THR A 76 1.29 15.38 -33.51
N GLU A 77 2.39 15.72 -34.19
CA GLU A 77 3.54 16.44 -33.61
C GLU A 77 3.06 17.67 -32.82
N SER A 78 2.90 17.55 -31.49
CA SER A 78 2.79 18.64 -30.49
C SER A 78 2.08 18.17 -29.21
N SER A 79 2.83 17.58 -28.27
CA SER A 79 2.58 17.74 -26.82
C SER A 79 3.68 17.15 -25.92
N PHE A 80 4.75 16.55 -26.48
CA PHE A 80 5.90 16.15 -25.66
C PHE A 80 6.49 17.39 -24.99
N VAL A 81 6.35 17.43 -23.67
CA VAL A 81 6.95 18.45 -22.85
C VAL A 81 8.45 18.14 -22.79
N PRO A 82 9.34 19.02 -23.29
CA PRO A 82 10.76 18.72 -23.30
C PRO A 82 11.23 18.49 -21.86
N SER A 83 11.81 17.32 -21.64
CA SER A 83 12.50 16.99 -20.40
C SER A 83 14.00 17.21 -20.61
N PRO A 84 14.67 18.07 -19.82
CA PRO A 84 14.16 18.79 -18.66
C PRO A 84 13.28 19.99 -19.03
N ILE A 85 12.25 20.25 -18.21
CA ILE A 85 11.54 21.53 -18.25
C ILE A 85 12.43 22.59 -17.61
N ASP A 86 12.46 23.78 -18.22
CA ASP A 86 13.26 24.92 -17.75
C ASP A 86 13.05 25.21 -16.24
N GLY A 87 14.08 24.95 -15.43
CA GLY A 87 14.09 25.28 -13.99
C GLY A 87 15.01 24.36 -13.17
N GLU A 88 15.61 24.89 -12.10
CA GLU A 88 16.32 24.05 -11.13
C GLU A 88 15.32 23.32 -10.24
N GLY A 89 15.53 22.03 -10.03
CA GLY A 89 14.76 21.22 -9.09
C GLY A 89 15.47 21.04 -7.76
N ALA A 90 15.16 19.92 -7.12
CA ALA A 90 15.62 19.57 -5.80
C ALA A 90 16.17 18.14 -5.78
N LEU A 91 17.42 17.99 -5.35
CA LEU A 91 18.04 16.69 -5.10
C LEU A 91 18.11 16.37 -3.60
N ILE A 92 17.78 15.13 -3.25
CA ILE A 92 17.94 14.57 -1.90
C ILE A 92 18.60 13.21 -2.04
N SER A 93 19.76 12.99 -1.41
CA SER A 93 20.34 11.65 -1.31
C SER A 93 19.67 10.86 -0.20
N LEU A 94 19.55 9.56 -0.44
CA LEU A 94 18.98 8.58 0.48
C LEU A 94 20.05 7.54 0.79
N GLY A 95 20.18 7.18 2.06
CA GLY A 95 21.10 6.13 2.49
C GLY A 95 20.56 5.37 3.69
N MET A 96 20.70 4.05 3.69
CA MET A 96 20.37 3.20 4.83
C MET A 96 21.41 2.09 4.95
N SER A 97 21.77 1.73 6.17
CA SER A 97 22.63 0.58 6.45
C SER A 97 21.87 -0.40 7.34
N SER A 98 21.78 -1.67 6.92
CA SER A 98 21.01 -2.68 7.64
C SER A 98 21.60 -4.08 7.40
N GLN A 99 20.94 -5.09 7.96
CA GLN A 99 21.20 -6.49 7.70
C GLN A 99 19.89 -7.21 7.41
N ALA A 100 19.87 -8.02 6.36
CA ALA A 100 18.75 -8.89 6.00
C ALA A 100 19.20 -10.36 5.97
N GLY A 101 18.30 -11.28 6.28
CA GLY A 101 18.63 -12.67 6.55
C GLY A 101 17.49 -13.64 6.38
N ILE A 102 17.83 -14.92 6.51
CA ILE A 102 16.84 -16.00 6.59
C ILE A 102 16.87 -16.60 7.99
N LEU A 103 15.69 -16.72 8.58
CA LEU A 103 15.46 -17.32 9.88
C LEU A 103 15.70 -18.84 9.83
N LEU A 104 16.49 -19.35 10.77
CA LEU A 104 16.76 -20.79 10.91
C LEU A 104 15.79 -21.49 11.87
N ASP A 105 15.00 -20.72 12.63
CA ASP A 105 14.18 -21.28 13.70
C ASP A 105 13.07 -22.22 13.24
N GLU A 106 12.63 -22.04 12.00
CA GLU A 106 11.59 -22.82 11.34
C GLU A 106 12.10 -24.19 10.85
N TYR A 107 13.41 -24.44 10.93
CA TYR A 107 14.02 -25.71 10.56
C TYR A 107 14.33 -26.59 11.79
N PRO A 108 14.19 -27.93 11.68
CA PRO A 108 14.59 -28.85 12.74
C PRO A 108 16.06 -28.64 13.14
N LEU A 109 16.36 -28.73 14.44
CA LEU A 109 17.69 -28.44 15.00
C LEU A 109 18.80 -29.25 14.31
N GLU A 110 18.53 -30.52 14.02
CA GLU A 110 19.46 -31.43 13.34
C GLU A 110 19.77 -31.04 11.88
N MET A 111 18.95 -30.20 11.24
CA MET A 111 19.14 -29.73 9.86
C MET A 111 19.72 -28.32 9.78
N ARG A 112 19.74 -27.55 10.87
CA ARG A 112 20.10 -26.13 10.84
C ARG A 112 21.50 -25.87 10.28
N ASP A 113 22.47 -26.74 10.53
CA ASP A 113 23.83 -26.56 10.01
C ASP A 113 23.91 -26.73 8.49
N GLU A 114 23.18 -27.70 7.93
CA GLU A 114 23.10 -27.93 6.49
C GLU A 114 22.34 -26.79 5.79
N VAL A 115 21.20 -26.38 6.36
CA VAL A 115 20.38 -25.27 5.87
C VAL A 115 21.16 -23.95 5.93
N ALA A 116 21.86 -23.69 7.04
CA ALA A 116 22.74 -22.54 7.21
C ALA A 116 23.80 -22.47 6.10
N ALA A 117 24.45 -23.59 5.80
CA ALA A 117 25.45 -23.66 4.73
C ALA A 117 24.83 -23.39 3.35
N ALA A 118 23.65 -23.96 3.07
CA ALA A 118 22.94 -23.74 1.80
C ALA A 118 22.45 -22.30 1.62
N ILE A 119 22.01 -21.63 2.69
CA ILE A 119 21.62 -20.22 2.66
C ILE A 119 22.87 -19.33 2.49
N ALA A 120 23.97 -19.65 3.18
CA ALA A 120 25.21 -18.88 3.06
C ALA A 120 25.86 -18.98 1.66
N ASP A 121 25.57 -20.03 0.89
CA ASP A 121 26.03 -20.23 -0.49
C ASP A 121 25.10 -19.57 -1.54
N GLN A 122 24.04 -18.89 -1.13
CA GLN A 122 23.17 -18.17 -2.05
C GLN A 122 23.90 -17.03 -2.75
N SER A 123 23.49 -16.76 -4.00
CA SER A 123 24.08 -15.71 -4.84
C SER A 123 23.85 -14.29 -4.30
N ASP A 124 24.68 -13.34 -4.74
CA ASP A 124 24.49 -11.91 -4.46
C ASP A 124 23.10 -11.42 -4.88
N ALA A 125 22.55 -11.92 -5.99
CA ALA A 125 21.21 -11.54 -6.47
C ALA A 125 20.11 -11.89 -5.46
N PHE A 126 20.22 -13.05 -4.81
CA PHE A 126 19.29 -13.46 -3.74
C PHE A 126 19.37 -12.51 -2.55
N TRP A 127 20.57 -12.15 -2.11
CA TRP A 127 20.77 -11.23 -0.99
C TRP A 127 20.33 -9.81 -1.31
N ILE A 128 20.53 -9.36 -2.56
CA ILE A 128 20.03 -8.07 -3.04
C ILE A 128 18.51 -8.04 -3.04
N GLU A 129 17.84 -9.09 -3.55
CA GLU A 129 16.37 -9.16 -3.54
C GLU A 129 15.83 -9.14 -2.10
N LEU A 130 16.45 -9.89 -1.19
CA LEU A 130 16.06 -9.91 0.21
C LEU A 130 16.25 -8.53 0.90
N ALA A 131 17.34 -7.83 0.58
CA ALA A 131 17.56 -6.47 1.05
C ALA A 131 16.53 -5.49 0.47
N GLN A 132 16.19 -5.58 -0.83
CA GLN A 132 15.14 -4.78 -1.46
C GLN A 132 13.78 -5.01 -0.78
N ARG A 133 13.42 -6.27 -0.46
CA ARG A 133 12.21 -6.60 0.31
C ARG A 133 12.22 -5.95 1.69
N GLN A 134 13.36 -5.93 2.39
CA GLN A 134 13.46 -5.25 3.68
C GLN A 134 13.35 -3.72 3.55
N VAL A 135 13.94 -3.11 2.51
CA VAL A 135 13.79 -1.67 2.22
C VAL A 135 12.34 -1.31 1.91
N ALA A 136 11.61 -2.17 1.19
CA ALA A 136 10.21 -1.95 0.83
C ALA A 136 9.29 -1.82 2.07
N LEU A 137 9.63 -2.45 3.20
CA LEU A 137 8.92 -2.29 4.46
C LEU A 137 8.94 -0.84 5.01
N THR A 138 9.76 0.05 4.46
CA THR A 138 9.73 1.48 4.82
C THR A 138 8.56 2.23 4.18
N TYR A 139 7.86 1.62 3.21
CA TYR A 139 6.83 2.24 2.39
C TYR A 139 5.77 2.96 3.22
N ASN A 140 5.07 2.25 4.10
CA ASN A 140 3.90 2.79 4.80
C ASN A 140 4.26 4.06 5.58
N ARG A 141 5.33 3.96 6.38
CA ARG A 141 5.82 5.07 7.20
C ARG A 141 6.14 6.31 6.39
N LEU A 142 6.79 6.15 5.22
CA LEU A 142 7.27 7.25 4.38
C LEU A 142 6.15 7.94 3.57
N HIS A 143 5.19 7.17 3.06
CA HIS A 143 4.05 7.67 2.28
C HIS A 143 2.96 8.24 3.19
N PHE A 144 2.77 7.67 4.38
CA PHE A 144 1.75 8.10 5.34
C PHE A 144 2.35 8.90 6.51
N ARG A 145 3.53 9.52 6.31
CA ARG A 145 4.22 10.39 7.28
C ARG A 145 3.32 11.38 8.02
N PRO A 146 2.36 12.07 7.36
CA PRO A 146 1.47 13.01 8.05
C PRO A 146 0.62 12.41 9.17
N PHE A 147 0.41 11.09 9.21
CA PHE A 147 -0.28 10.42 10.32
C PHE A 147 0.60 10.28 11.57
N PHE A 148 1.92 10.30 11.39
CA PHE A 148 2.90 10.14 12.46
C PHE A 148 3.48 11.47 12.95
N TYR A 149 3.41 12.50 12.11
CA TYR A 149 4.00 13.82 12.36
C TYR A 149 3.03 14.92 11.93
N ALA A 150 2.77 15.87 12.84
CA ALA A 150 1.82 16.95 12.56
C ALA A 150 2.37 18.02 11.59
N ASP A 151 3.68 18.10 11.43
CA ASP A 151 4.40 19.16 10.70
C ASP A 151 5.26 18.63 9.54
N LYS A 152 5.01 17.40 9.08
CA LYS A 152 5.79 16.78 7.99
C LYS A 152 4.88 16.26 6.89
N GLY A 153 5.33 16.42 5.65
CA GLY A 153 4.72 15.83 4.48
C GLY A 153 5.27 14.43 4.16
N GLN A 154 4.81 13.87 3.05
CA GLN A 154 5.30 12.62 2.50
C GLN A 154 6.77 12.74 2.08
N LEU A 155 7.53 11.67 2.29
CA LEU A 155 8.94 11.59 1.88
C LEU A 155 9.22 10.20 1.30
N PRO A 156 8.52 9.83 0.19
CA PRO A 156 8.58 8.49 -0.38
C PRO A 156 9.97 8.18 -0.92
N LEU A 157 10.31 6.89 -1.02
CA LEU A 157 11.49 6.48 -1.80
C LEU A 157 11.21 6.71 -3.29
N PRO A 158 12.24 6.98 -4.12
CA PRO A 158 12.07 7.03 -5.56
C PRO A 158 11.72 5.63 -6.11
N PRO A 159 11.28 5.51 -7.36
CA PRO A 159 11.00 4.22 -7.98
C PRO A 159 12.17 3.23 -7.85
N GLN A 160 11.81 1.94 -7.71
CA GLN A 160 12.75 0.87 -7.36
C GLN A 160 13.91 0.70 -8.35
N SER A 161 13.73 1.11 -9.60
CA SER A 161 14.77 1.12 -10.63
C SER A 161 15.96 2.04 -10.31
N LEU A 162 15.80 2.98 -9.37
CA LEU A 162 16.85 3.86 -8.86
C LEU A 162 17.48 3.37 -7.54
N TRP A 163 17.07 2.20 -7.04
CA TRP A 163 17.58 1.64 -5.79
C TRP A 163 18.91 0.92 -6.05
N HIS A 164 19.91 1.26 -5.25
CA HIS A 164 21.21 0.61 -5.30
C HIS A 164 21.48 -0.09 -3.98
N ILE A 165 21.66 -1.42 -4.04
CA ILE A 165 22.03 -2.25 -2.90
C ILE A 165 23.49 -2.69 -3.07
N GLU A 166 24.31 -2.40 -2.07
CA GLU A 166 25.68 -2.91 -1.99
C GLU A 166 25.79 -3.87 -0.80
N LEU A 167 26.19 -5.11 -1.08
CA LEU A 167 26.41 -6.13 -0.04
C LEU A 167 27.77 -5.89 0.64
N SER A 168 27.82 -6.08 1.95
CA SER A 168 28.98 -5.83 2.78
C SER A 168 29.47 -7.11 3.45
N GLY A 169 30.57 -7.66 2.95
CA GLY A 169 31.19 -8.86 3.50
C GLY A 169 30.54 -10.15 2.99
N ALA A 170 30.51 -11.18 3.85
CA ALA A 170 29.93 -12.49 3.55
C ALA A 170 28.75 -12.76 4.49
N PRO A 171 27.78 -13.63 4.11
CA PRO A 171 26.70 -14.01 5.02
C PRO A 171 27.26 -14.65 6.29
N THR A 172 26.69 -14.31 7.44
CA THR A 172 27.16 -14.80 8.74
C THR A 172 26.00 -15.33 9.56
N ARG A 173 26.22 -16.47 10.24
CA ARG A 173 25.27 -16.97 11.23
C ARG A 173 25.35 -16.11 12.49
N GLN A 174 24.23 -15.56 12.91
CA GLN A 174 24.12 -14.69 14.08
C GLN A 174 22.85 -15.01 14.87
N THR A 175 22.80 -14.53 16.11
CA THR A 175 21.61 -14.62 16.97
C THR A 175 21.08 -13.22 17.25
N ILE A 176 19.83 -12.95 16.87
CA ILE A 176 19.12 -11.69 17.11
C ILE A 176 17.88 -11.99 17.94
N ASN A 177 17.71 -11.33 19.09
CA ASN A 177 16.56 -11.54 19.99
C ASN A 177 16.27 -13.03 20.33
N ASN A 178 17.31 -13.86 20.46
CA ASN A 178 17.28 -15.33 20.64
C ASN A 178 16.88 -16.16 19.42
N HIS A 179 16.78 -15.55 18.24
CA HIS A 179 16.53 -16.22 16.97
C HIS A 179 17.83 -16.43 16.20
N GLU A 180 18.03 -17.61 15.62
CA GLU A 180 19.19 -17.88 14.77
C GLU A 180 18.91 -17.51 13.31
N LEU A 181 19.79 -16.73 12.68
CA LEU A 181 19.65 -16.32 11.28
C LEU A 181 20.98 -16.40 10.53
N ILE A 182 20.91 -16.55 9.21
CA ILE A 182 22.02 -16.20 8.31
C ILE A 182 21.77 -14.79 7.80
N LEU A 183 22.65 -13.85 8.15
CA LEU A 183 22.51 -12.42 7.85
C LEU A 183 23.58 -11.96 6.87
N MET A 184 23.17 -11.13 5.91
CA MET A 184 24.02 -10.34 5.04
C MET A 184 23.84 -8.86 5.37
N ALA A 185 24.94 -8.17 5.62
CA ALA A 185 24.94 -6.72 5.78
C ALA A 185 24.85 -6.04 4.41
N TYR A 186 24.12 -4.94 4.33
CA TYR A 186 24.01 -4.17 3.09
C TYR A 186 23.87 -2.67 3.35
N THR A 187 24.19 -1.89 2.33
CA THR A 187 23.86 -0.48 2.24
C THR A 187 22.90 -0.25 1.08
N PHE A 188 21.81 0.46 1.36
CA PHE A 188 20.89 0.99 0.36
C PHE A 188 21.26 2.44 0.07
N SER A 189 21.21 2.83 -1.21
CA SER A 189 21.30 4.22 -1.63
C SER A 189 20.40 4.54 -2.82
N SER A 190 19.97 5.79 -2.89
CA SER A 190 19.23 6.34 -4.03
C SER A 190 19.25 7.87 -4.00
N THR A 191 18.63 8.51 -4.99
CA THR A 191 18.49 9.97 -5.07
C THR A 191 17.08 10.34 -5.52
N LEU A 192 16.39 11.13 -4.70
CA LEU A 192 15.15 11.78 -5.09
C LEU A 192 15.45 13.05 -5.88
N LEU A 193 14.69 13.22 -6.96
CA LEU A 193 14.60 14.45 -7.73
C LEU A 193 13.15 14.93 -7.69
N THR A 194 12.92 16.17 -7.25
CA THR A 194 11.58 16.77 -7.06
C THR A 194 11.62 18.28 -7.40
N SER A 195 10.49 18.97 -7.32
CA SER A 195 10.45 20.44 -7.43
C SER A 195 11.15 21.13 -6.24
N LEU A 196 11.66 22.33 -6.49
CA LEU A 196 12.63 23.03 -5.62
C LEU A 196 12.18 23.18 -4.15
N ASP A 197 10.90 23.49 -3.91
CA ASP A 197 10.36 23.82 -2.59
C ASP A 197 9.89 22.60 -1.78
N GLU A 198 9.73 21.43 -2.41
CA GLU A 198 9.15 20.24 -1.79
C GLU A 198 9.96 19.65 -0.62
N PRO A 199 11.31 19.65 -0.63
CA PRO A 199 12.08 19.16 0.50
C PRO A 199 11.70 19.84 1.82
N ALA A 200 11.46 21.16 1.80
CA ALA A 200 11.08 21.93 2.99
C ALA A 200 9.66 21.58 3.48
N LYS A 201 8.75 21.26 2.56
CA LYS A 201 7.37 20.84 2.88
C LYS A 201 7.31 19.41 3.41
N ALA A 202 8.09 18.51 2.82
CA ALA A 202 8.20 17.12 3.23
C ALA A 202 8.88 17.00 4.60
N GLU A 203 9.95 17.77 4.81
CA GLU A 203 10.75 17.72 6.03
C GLU A 203 11.43 19.09 6.28
N PRO A 204 11.02 19.83 7.34
CA PRO A 204 11.63 21.13 7.64
C PRO A 204 13.15 21.11 7.79
N ALA A 205 13.73 19.98 8.21
CA ALA A 205 15.19 19.82 8.31
C ALA A 205 15.91 19.78 6.94
N LEU A 206 15.19 19.57 5.84
CA LEU A 206 15.72 19.55 4.47
C LEU A 206 15.50 20.89 3.73
N ALA A 207 15.02 21.94 4.42
CA ALA A 207 14.76 23.23 3.82
C ALA A 207 16.00 23.88 3.18
N GLU A 208 17.17 23.66 3.78
CA GLU A 208 18.45 24.22 3.32
C GLU A 208 19.37 23.13 2.78
N VAL A 209 20.19 23.48 1.79
CA VAL A 209 21.24 22.58 1.26
C VAL A 209 22.19 22.14 2.38
N GLY A 210 22.46 20.84 2.45
CA GLY A 210 23.20 20.20 3.54
C GLY A 210 22.36 19.82 4.75
N GLY A 211 21.06 20.14 4.75
CA GLY A 211 20.09 19.66 5.75
C GLY A 211 19.99 18.13 5.74
N VAL A 212 19.79 17.54 6.91
CA VAL A 212 19.76 16.09 7.13
C VAL A 212 18.56 15.71 7.98
N TRP A 213 17.91 14.61 7.61
CA TRP A 213 16.92 13.94 8.44
C TRP A 213 17.17 12.43 8.44
N ASP A 214 17.13 11.82 9.63
CA ASP A 214 17.21 10.37 9.80
C ASP A 214 15.82 9.85 10.20
N GLU A 215 15.11 9.17 9.28
CA GLU A 215 13.84 8.52 9.59
C GLU A 215 14.12 7.16 10.25
N PRO A 216 13.74 6.95 11.52
CA PRO A 216 14.04 5.71 12.22
C PRO A 216 13.12 4.57 11.77
N PHE A 217 13.66 3.36 11.73
CA PHE A 217 12.93 2.14 11.44
C PHE A 217 13.35 1.00 12.36
N ILE A 218 12.38 0.16 12.71
CA ILE A 218 12.63 -1.19 13.26
C ILE A 218 12.10 -2.16 12.23
N LEU A 219 12.96 -3.01 11.66
CA LEU A 219 12.63 -3.93 10.58
C LEU A 219 12.86 -5.38 11.01
N PRO A 220 12.07 -6.35 10.51
CA PRO A 220 12.42 -7.76 10.66
C PRO A 220 13.74 -8.05 9.93
N PRO A 221 14.70 -8.78 10.53
CA PRO A 221 15.90 -9.19 9.82
C PRO A 221 15.58 -10.15 8.66
N ASP A 222 14.56 -11.00 8.80
CA ASP A 222 14.00 -11.79 7.69
C ASP A 222 12.66 -11.17 7.26
N PRO A 223 12.63 -10.37 6.17
CA PRO A 223 11.42 -9.69 5.71
C PRO A 223 10.42 -10.64 5.04
N THR A 224 10.75 -11.91 4.85
CA THR A 224 9.83 -12.90 4.26
C THR A 224 8.79 -13.35 5.29
N GLN A 225 7.67 -13.86 4.81
CA GLN A 225 6.64 -14.50 5.65
C GLN A 225 6.15 -13.62 6.82
N LEU A 226 6.18 -12.30 6.67
CA LEU A 226 5.83 -11.34 7.72
C LEU A 226 4.43 -11.61 8.29
N LEU A 227 3.44 -11.81 7.41
CA LEU A 227 2.06 -12.14 7.80
C LEU A 227 1.98 -13.50 8.52
N GLN A 228 2.72 -14.51 8.08
CA GLN A 228 2.68 -15.84 8.70
C GLN A 228 3.32 -15.82 10.09
N ARG A 229 4.39 -15.05 10.28
CA ARG A 229 5.11 -14.95 11.55
C ARG A 229 4.39 -14.05 12.54
N THR A 230 3.90 -12.91 12.09
CA THR A 230 3.34 -11.88 12.99
C THR A 230 1.82 -11.86 13.02
N SER A 231 1.15 -12.66 12.18
CA SER A 231 -0.28 -12.51 11.91
C SER A 231 -0.57 -11.05 11.53
N ASN A 232 -1.59 -10.44 12.11
CA ASN A 232 -1.93 -9.03 11.86
C ASN A 232 -1.12 -8.04 12.69
N ALA A 233 -0.23 -8.48 13.59
CA ALA A 233 0.41 -7.60 14.58
C ALA A 233 1.19 -6.43 13.97
N CYS A 234 1.77 -6.63 12.78
CA CYS A 234 2.57 -5.63 12.07
C CYS A 234 1.86 -4.99 10.87
N LEU A 235 0.59 -5.29 10.64
CA LEU A 235 -0.16 -4.77 9.50
C LEU A 235 -1.05 -3.61 9.93
N ASN A 236 -0.81 -2.45 9.34
CA ASN A 236 -1.60 -1.24 9.49
C ASN A 236 -2.63 -1.14 8.36
N GLU A 237 -3.82 -1.66 8.64
CA GLU A 237 -5.02 -1.55 7.82
C GLU A 237 -5.74 -0.18 8.00
N GLY A 238 -5.15 0.75 8.76
CA GLY A 238 -5.67 2.09 8.96
C GLY A 238 -5.69 2.86 7.64
N GLY A 239 -6.89 3.26 7.19
CA GLY A 239 -7.09 3.93 5.90
C GLY A 239 -7.43 2.98 4.75
N PHE A 240 -7.26 1.67 4.92
CA PHE A 240 -7.56 0.66 3.91
C PHE A 240 -8.90 -0.06 4.18
N PRO A 241 -9.57 -0.62 3.16
CA PRO A 241 -10.70 -1.52 3.38
C PRO A 241 -10.29 -2.74 4.23
N PRO A 242 -11.22 -3.37 4.97
CA PRO A 242 -10.97 -4.68 5.56
C PRO A 242 -10.61 -5.72 4.48
N ASN A 243 -9.72 -6.66 4.80
CA ASN A 243 -9.22 -7.71 3.90
C ASN A 243 -8.45 -7.17 2.67
N SER A 244 -7.66 -6.11 2.85
CA SER A 244 -6.91 -5.44 1.77
C SER A 244 -5.51 -6.00 1.48
N TYR A 245 -5.12 -7.05 2.19
CA TYR A 245 -3.77 -7.62 2.11
C TYR A 245 -3.82 -9.14 1.98
N ASP A 246 -2.75 -9.68 1.43
CA ASP A 246 -2.39 -11.09 1.53
C ASP A 246 -0.87 -11.23 1.73
N SER A 247 -0.30 -12.43 1.55
CA SER A 247 1.12 -12.66 1.80
C SER A 247 2.06 -11.95 0.84
N GLU A 248 1.56 -11.48 -0.30
CA GLU A 248 2.40 -10.95 -1.38
C GLU A 248 2.49 -9.42 -1.38
N ASN A 249 1.64 -8.70 -0.63
CA ASN A 249 1.60 -7.23 -0.60
C ASN A 249 1.73 -6.62 0.81
N VAL A 250 2.26 -7.39 1.77
CA VAL A 250 2.33 -7.01 3.20
C VAL A 250 3.24 -5.82 3.49
N ASP A 251 4.16 -5.50 2.59
CA ASP A 251 5.13 -4.42 2.74
C ASP A 251 4.47 -3.04 2.75
N ILE A 252 3.41 -2.85 1.96
CA ILE A 252 2.60 -1.62 1.93
C ILE A 252 1.92 -1.35 3.28
N PHE A 253 1.69 -2.40 4.08
CA PHE A 253 0.99 -2.34 5.36
C PHE A 253 1.93 -2.38 6.56
N TYR A 254 3.24 -2.56 6.37
CA TYR A 254 4.14 -2.76 7.50
C TYR A 254 4.25 -1.50 8.37
N ASP A 255 3.89 -1.63 9.64
CA ASP A 255 4.06 -0.58 10.64
C ASP A 255 4.48 -1.18 11.98
N TYR A 256 5.75 -0.95 12.32
CA TYR A 256 6.34 -1.45 13.55
C TYR A 256 5.78 -0.76 14.82
N THR A 257 5.00 0.31 14.68
CA THR A 257 4.40 1.05 15.79
C THR A 257 3.03 0.51 16.21
N CYS A 258 2.44 -0.41 15.45
CA CYS A 258 1.15 -1.00 15.76
C CYS A 258 1.12 -1.75 17.10
N THR A 259 0.05 -1.53 17.86
CA THR A 259 -0.20 -2.14 19.17
C THR A 259 -1.43 -3.02 19.16
N ALA A 260 -1.51 -4.01 20.05
CA ALA A 260 -2.65 -4.92 20.13
C ALA A 260 -4.02 -4.22 20.34
N ASP A 261 -4.01 -3.05 20.98
CA ASP A 261 -5.18 -2.23 21.26
C ASP A 261 -5.46 -1.16 20.19
N SER A 262 -4.65 -1.08 19.13
CA SER A 262 -4.84 -0.15 18.01
C SER A 262 -5.93 -0.61 17.02
N GLY A 263 -7.10 -0.99 17.54
CA GLY A 263 -8.25 -1.37 16.72
C GLY A 263 -9.11 -0.18 16.28
N GLY A 264 -9.96 -0.39 15.28
CA GLY A 264 -11.06 0.52 14.93
C GLY A 264 -10.76 1.51 13.80
N ALA A 265 -11.66 2.49 13.60
CA ALA A 265 -11.72 3.38 12.42
C ALA A 265 -10.43 4.16 12.08
N ALA A 266 -9.54 4.33 13.05
CA ALA A 266 -8.28 5.04 12.88
C ALA A 266 -7.09 4.25 13.47
N GLY A 267 -7.30 2.97 13.80
CA GLY A 267 -6.26 2.09 14.34
C GLY A 267 -5.68 1.19 13.24
N CYS A 268 -4.55 0.54 13.55
CA CYS A 268 -3.90 -0.40 12.64
C CYS A 268 -4.77 -1.60 12.28
N HIS A 269 -5.63 -2.08 13.17
CA HIS A 269 -6.24 -3.40 12.99
C HIS A 269 -7.75 -3.31 12.72
N ARG A 270 -8.17 -3.90 11.61
CA ARG A 270 -9.57 -3.93 11.14
C ARG A 270 -10.10 -5.34 11.01
N THR A 271 -9.34 -6.19 10.34
CA THR A 271 -9.80 -7.53 9.96
C THR A 271 -9.62 -8.52 11.12
N THR A 272 -8.42 -8.55 11.70
CA THR A 272 -8.09 -9.42 12.84
C THR A 272 -7.37 -8.61 13.90
N LEU A 273 -7.86 -8.66 15.14
CA LEU A 273 -7.20 -8.03 16.28
C LEU A 273 -6.09 -8.95 16.81
N PRO A 274 -4.81 -8.52 16.79
CA PRO A 274 -3.70 -9.31 17.30
C PRO A 274 -3.65 -9.24 18.83
N SER A 275 -3.05 -10.26 19.46
CA SER A 275 -2.82 -10.27 20.91
C SER A 275 -1.49 -9.62 21.33
N LEU A 276 -0.60 -9.35 20.38
CA LEU A 276 0.72 -8.77 20.58
C LEU A 276 0.83 -7.47 19.77
N SER A 277 1.64 -6.51 20.24
CA SER A 277 2.11 -5.43 19.37
C SER A 277 3.03 -5.97 18.27
N CYS A 278 3.26 -5.20 17.21
CA CYS A 278 4.20 -5.61 16.16
C CYS A 278 5.58 -5.97 16.74
N LEU A 279 6.16 -5.10 17.57
CA LEU A 279 7.48 -5.34 18.16
C LEU A 279 7.50 -6.58 19.08
N GLN A 280 6.40 -6.88 19.78
CA GLN A 280 6.30 -8.11 20.57
C GLN A 280 6.23 -9.35 19.68
N ALA A 281 5.47 -9.29 18.59
CA ALA A 281 5.36 -10.37 17.62
C ALA A 281 6.70 -10.62 16.92
N LEU A 282 7.38 -9.57 16.44
CA LEU A 282 8.70 -9.66 15.82
C LEU A 282 9.72 -10.28 16.77
N ASN A 283 9.83 -9.76 18.00
CA ASN A 283 10.75 -10.29 19.01
C ASN A 283 10.47 -11.75 19.41
N ALA A 284 9.25 -12.24 19.21
CA ALA A 284 8.89 -13.61 19.51
C ALA A 284 9.11 -14.58 18.34
N THR A 285 9.30 -14.07 17.12
CA THR A 285 9.20 -14.88 15.89
C THR A 285 10.41 -14.78 14.98
N VAL A 286 11.04 -13.62 14.87
CA VAL A 286 12.10 -13.37 13.87
C VAL A 286 13.21 -12.43 14.37
N GLY A 287 12.94 -11.66 15.42
CA GLY A 287 13.81 -10.61 15.94
C GLY A 287 13.63 -9.27 15.23
N THR A 288 14.49 -8.31 15.57
CA THR A 288 14.40 -6.93 15.06
C THR A 288 15.78 -6.36 14.73
N VAL A 289 15.84 -5.55 13.69
CA VAL A 289 17.00 -4.72 13.33
C VAL A 289 16.59 -3.26 13.37
N GLU A 290 17.31 -2.46 14.15
CA GLU A 290 17.14 -1.00 14.17
C GLU A 290 17.99 -0.38 13.05
N THR A 291 17.39 0.52 12.28
CA THR A 291 18.07 1.27 11.21
C THR A 291 17.41 2.64 11.01
N ALA A 292 17.93 3.43 10.07
CA ALA A 292 17.30 4.66 9.65
C ALA A 292 17.57 4.92 8.17
N VAL A 293 16.57 5.47 7.48
CA VAL A 293 16.79 6.06 6.15
C VAL A 293 17.23 7.50 6.36
N ARG A 294 18.50 7.77 6.03
CA ARG A 294 19.08 9.10 6.03
C ARG A 294 18.75 9.82 4.74
N PHE A 295 18.10 10.97 4.85
CA PHE A 295 17.84 11.91 3.79
C PHE A 295 18.79 13.10 3.93
N THR A 296 19.47 13.49 2.85
CA THR A 296 20.34 14.69 2.85
C THR A 296 20.03 15.58 1.66
N ARG A 297 19.73 16.85 1.93
CA ARG A 297 19.51 17.87 0.90
C ARG A 297 20.83 18.15 0.17
N LEU A 298 20.88 17.87 -1.13
CA LEU A 298 22.08 18.08 -1.94
C LEU A 298 22.09 19.48 -2.58
N PRO A 299 23.28 20.05 -2.88
CA PRO A 299 23.39 21.13 -3.86
C PRO A 299 22.82 20.68 -5.21
N TRP A 300 22.31 21.62 -6.00
CA TRP A 300 21.90 21.32 -7.37
C TRP A 300 23.07 20.80 -8.21
N ASP A 301 22.85 19.69 -8.91
CA ASP A 301 23.79 19.08 -9.85
C ASP A 301 22.99 18.57 -11.05
N GLU A 302 23.11 19.28 -12.17
CA GLU A 302 22.37 18.98 -13.40
C GLU A 302 22.71 17.59 -13.97
N ALA A 303 23.97 17.15 -13.84
CA ALA A 303 24.38 15.84 -14.34
C ALA A 303 23.74 14.71 -13.52
N LEU A 304 23.72 14.87 -12.20
CA LEU A 304 23.03 13.93 -11.31
C LEU A 304 21.51 13.95 -11.55
N ALA A 305 20.90 15.13 -11.68
CA ALA A 305 19.48 15.25 -12.01
C ALA A 305 19.14 14.51 -13.32
N ASN A 306 19.93 14.72 -14.37
CA ASN A 306 19.77 14.01 -15.64
C ASN A 306 19.91 12.49 -15.52
N GLN A 307 20.77 12.00 -14.62
CA GLN A 307 20.97 10.57 -14.40
C GLN A 307 19.77 9.91 -13.70
N VAL A 308 19.13 10.60 -12.75
CA VAL A 308 18.09 10.03 -11.88
C VAL A 308 16.68 10.40 -12.33
N ARG A 309 16.54 11.18 -13.41
CA ARG A 309 15.26 11.60 -13.94
C ARG A 309 14.53 10.43 -14.59
N ILE A 310 13.35 10.13 -14.07
CA ILE A 310 12.42 9.14 -14.63
C ILE A 310 10.98 9.65 -14.54
N GLY A 311 10.11 9.10 -15.38
CA GLY A 311 8.73 9.54 -15.53
C GLY A 311 8.61 10.63 -16.59
N GLU A 312 7.95 10.31 -17.69
CA GLU A 312 7.62 11.24 -18.76
C GLU A 312 6.59 12.27 -18.30
N VAL A 313 6.64 13.46 -18.90
CA VAL A 313 5.61 14.49 -18.72
C VAL A 313 5.00 14.79 -20.08
N VAL A 314 3.71 14.54 -20.22
CA VAL A 314 2.98 14.60 -21.51
C VAL A 314 2.05 15.80 -21.62
N SER A 315 1.88 16.54 -20.51
CA SER A 315 1.02 17.73 -20.40
C SER A 315 1.59 18.70 -19.36
N GLU A 316 1.79 19.97 -19.75
CA GLU A 316 2.34 21.02 -18.87
C GLU A 316 1.32 21.59 -17.86
N ASP A 317 0.05 21.71 -18.25
CA ASP A 317 -0.94 22.50 -17.51
C ASP A 317 -2.20 21.71 -17.12
N ALA A 318 -2.20 20.39 -17.30
CA ALA A 318 -3.33 19.52 -17.01
C ALA A 318 -2.86 18.13 -16.54
N PRO A 319 -3.67 17.42 -15.72
CA PRO A 319 -3.44 16.01 -15.46
C PRO A 319 -3.60 15.19 -16.74
N ASP A 320 -2.86 14.10 -16.85
CA ASP A 320 -3.01 13.11 -17.91
C ASP A 320 -2.81 11.71 -17.33
N LEU A 321 -3.85 10.88 -17.35
CA LEU A 321 -3.83 9.57 -16.70
C LEU A 321 -3.52 8.47 -17.71
N LEU A 322 -2.45 7.72 -17.44
CA LEU A 322 -2.10 6.53 -18.19
C LEU A 322 -2.27 5.28 -17.30
N VAL A 323 -2.90 4.24 -17.86
CA VAL A 323 -2.93 2.92 -17.22
C VAL A 323 -1.54 2.28 -17.37
N VAL A 324 -0.95 1.86 -16.24
CA VAL A 324 0.33 1.15 -16.24
C VAL A 324 0.07 -0.32 -16.62
N SER A 325 0.43 -0.69 -17.85
CA SER A 325 0.08 -2.01 -18.41
C SER A 325 0.98 -3.13 -17.87
N GLU A 326 2.20 -2.77 -17.47
CA GLU A 326 3.19 -3.68 -16.92
C GLU A 326 2.74 -4.26 -15.57
N ASP A 327 1.98 -3.50 -14.78
CA ASP A 327 1.48 -3.93 -13.46
C ASP A 327 0.49 -5.09 -13.57
N LEU A 328 -0.22 -5.20 -14.71
CA LEU A 328 -1.09 -6.36 -14.99
C LEU A 328 -0.32 -7.69 -15.08
N GLN A 329 1.01 -7.68 -15.19
CA GLN A 329 1.83 -8.89 -15.11
C GLN A 329 1.85 -9.47 -13.69
N ASN A 330 1.61 -8.65 -12.66
CA ASN A 330 1.40 -9.12 -11.29
C ASN A 330 -0.06 -9.59 -11.12
N TYR A 331 -0.36 -10.77 -11.65
CA TYR A 331 -1.66 -11.40 -11.53
C TYR A 331 -1.55 -12.79 -10.90
N ARG A 332 -2.63 -13.20 -10.22
CA ARG A 332 -2.74 -14.54 -9.63
C ARG A 332 -4.18 -15.03 -9.62
N ILE A 333 -4.32 -16.36 -9.67
CA ILE A 333 -5.62 -17.02 -9.52
C ILE A 333 -5.73 -17.51 -8.08
N ILE A 334 -6.74 -17.03 -7.37
CA ILE A 334 -7.03 -17.44 -6.00
C ILE A 334 -8.41 -18.09 -5.89
N TYR A 335 -8.61 -18.82 -4.80
CA TYR A 335 -9.93 -19.32 -4.39
C TYR A 335 -10.29 -18.70 -3.04
N ARG A 336 -11.44 -18.05 -2.95
CA ARG A 336 -11.91 -17.41 -1.72
C ARG A 336 -13.38 -17.75 -1.47
N TYR A 337 -13.71 -18.01 -0.22
CA TYR A 337 -15.09 -18.29 0.18
C TYR A 337 -15.80 -16.99 0.55
N PHE A 338 -17.00 -16.77 -0.01
CA PHE A 338 -17.83 -15.60 0.24
C PHE A 338 -19.16 -16.00 0.89
N PRO A 339 -19.42 -15.63 2.15
CA PRO A 339 -20.72 -15.86 2.78
C PRO A 339 -21.80 -14.93 2.20
N SER A 340 -23.07 -15.20 2.49
CA SER A 340 -24.22 -14.43 2.00
C SER A 340 -24.27 -12.97 2.46
N ASN A 341 -23.51 -12.61 3.49
CA ASN A 341 -23.38 -11.25 4.01
C ASN A 341 -22.04 -10.58 3.63
N SER A 342 -21.32 -11.09 2.63
CA SER A 342 -20.06 -10.50 2.20
C SER A 342 -20.25 -9.12 1.56
N CYS A 343 -19.37 -8.18 1.90
CA CYS A 343 -19.32 -6.86 1.27
C CYS A 343 -19.01 -6.92 -0.22
N ALA A 344 -18.06 -7.77 -0.63
CA ALA A 344 -17.79 -8.03 -2.04
C ALA A 344 -19.02 -8.52 -2.82
N LEU A 345 -19.93 -9.26 -2.18
CA LEU A 345 -21.20 -9.65 -2.81
C LEU A 345 -22.17 -8.48 -2.90
N ALA A 346 -22.32 -7.70 -1.83
CA ALA A 346 -23.17 -6.51 -1.80
C ALA A 346 -22.71 -5.43 -2.80
N GLU A 347 -21.41 -5.35 -3.04
CA GLU A 347 -20.75 -4.43 -3.97
C GLU A 347 -20.68 -4.97 -5.41
N GLY A 348 -21.20 -6.18 -5.65
CA GLY A 348 -21.20 -6.78 -6.99
C GLY A 348 -19.81 -7.19 -7.50
N CYS A 349 -18.81 -7.30 -6.63
CA CYS A 349 -17.45 -7.74 -6.98
C CYS A 349 -17.34 -9.26 -7.23
N VAL A 350 -18.39 -10.02 -6.89
CA VAL A 350 -18.49 -11.47 -7.13
C VAL A 350 -19.90 -11.84 -7.59
N ASN A 351 -20.02 -12.87 -8.42
CA ASN A 351 -21.30 -13.28 -9.02
C ASN A 351 -22.15 -14.21 -8.14
N GLY A 352 -21.72 -14.48 -6.91
CA GLY A 352 -22.47 -15.32 -5.98
C GLY A 352 -21.72 -15.66 -4.69
N THR A 353 -22.40 -16.41 -3.82
CA THR A 353 -21.84 -16.93 -2.57
C THR A 353 -21.03 -18.21 -2.77
N GLY A 354 -20.30 -18.64 -1.75
CA GLY A 354 -19.54 -19.88 -1.73
C GLY A 354 -18.09 -19.69 -2.18
N TRP A 355 -17.44 -20.79 -2.57
CA TRP A 355 -16.09 -20.72 -3.14
C TRP A 355 -16.13 -20.09 -4.53
N ARG A 356 -15.37 -19.02 -4.71
CA ARG A 356 -15.22 -18.31 -5.98
C ARG A 356 -13.77 -18.44 -6.45
N ARG A 357 -13.59 -18.58 -7.76
CA ARG A 357 -12.29 -18.52 -8.42
C ARG A 357 -12.09 -17.10 -8.94
N LEU A 358 -11.04 -16.43 -8.48
CA LEU A 358 -10.82 -15.01 -8.77
C LEU A 358 -9.47 -14.83 -9.48
N LEU A 359 -9.45 -14.00 -10.52
CA LEU A 359 -8.23 -13.46 -11.13
C LEU A 359 -7.94 -12.11 -10.49
N GLN A 360 -7.01 -12.07 -9.55
CA GLN A 360 -6.48 -10.83 -8.95
C GLN A 360 -5.37 -10.27 -9.84
N PHE A 361 -5.25 -8.94 -9.86
CA PHE A 361 -4.24 -8.21 -10.63
C PHE A 361 -4.05 -6.81 -10.06
N ASP A 362 -2.87 -6.24 -10.22
CA ASP A 362 -2.63 -4.83 -9.94
C ASP A 362 -3.30 -3.95 -11.00
N ALA A 363 -3.90 -2.84 -10.60
CA ALA A 363 -4.37 -1.81 -11.52
C ALA A 363 -3.90 -0.43 -11.05
N THR A 364 -3.21 0.28 -11.94
CA THR A 364 -2.54 1.52 -11.59
C THR A 364 -2.84 2.60 -12.63
N ALA A 365 -3.24 3.78 -12.16
CA ALA A 365 -3.40 4.97 -12.97
C ALA A 365 -2.30 5.99 -12.63
N HIS A 366 -1.40 6.27 -13.57
CA HIS A 366 -0.30 7.23 -13.40
C HIS A 366 -0.67 8.59 -13.97
N ASN A 367 -0.57 9.64 -13.16
CA ASN A 367 -0.65 11.01 -13.65
C ASN A 367 0.69 11.45 -14.28
N LEU A 368 0.75 11.41 -15.61
CA LEU A 368 1.86 11.89 -16.44
C LEU A 368 1.75 13.40 -16.76
N GLY A 369 0.72 14.07 -16.27
CA GLY A 369 0.62 15.53 -16.34
C GLY A 369 1.48 16.21 -15.28
N ALA A 370 1.82 17.48 -15.53
CA ALA A 370 2.50 18.35 -14.56
C ALA A 370 1.53 19.06 -13.60
N ALA A 371 0.21 18.90 -13.81
CA ALA A 371 -0.81 19.35 -12.87
C ALA A 371 -1.46 18.15 -12.17
N ALA A 372 -1.87 18.34 -10.92
CA ALA A 372 -2.65 17.34 -10.20
C ALA A 372 -4.02 17.13 -10.84
N LEU A 373 -4.50 15.88 -10.81
CA LEU A 373 -5.92 15.60 -10.93
C LEU A 373 -6.56 15.94 -9.59
N ASP A 374 -7.25 17.06 -9.50
CA ASP A 374 -8.00 17.46 -8.31
C ASP A 374 -9.50 17.16 -8.49
N ILE A 375 -9.97 16.06 -7.87
CA ILE A 375 -11.39 15.71 -7.85
C ILE A 375 -12.09 16.48 -6.72
N GLY A 376 -11.36 16.76 -5.64
CA GLY A 376 -11.79 17.57 -4.52
C GLY A 376 -12.38 16.77 -3.35
N PRO A 377 -12.98 17.48 -2.38
CA PRO A 377 -13.45 16.87 -1.14
C PRO A 377 -14.62 15.93 -1.40
N VAL A 378 -14.61 14.79 -0.72
CA VAL A 378 -15.72 13.86 -0.72
C VAL A 378 -16.90 14.47 0.04
N VAL A 379 -17.99 14.72 -0.68
CA VAL A 379 -19.24 15.26 -0.13
C VAL A 379 -20.40 14.30 -0.38
N ALA A 380 -21.22 14.08 0.64
CA ALA A 380 -22.26 13.04 0.64
C ALA A 380 -23.32 13.20 -0.45
N GLU A 381 -23.61 14.43 -0.86
CA GLU A 381 -24.51 14.74 -1.96
C GLU A 381 -23.91 15.91 -2.75
N ASN A 382 -23.28 15.62 -3.89
CA ASN A 382 -23.05 16.62 -4.93
C ASN A 382 -24.09 16.42 -6.04
N PRO A 383 -25.22 17.17 -6.03
CA PRO A 383 -26.28 17.01 -7.03
C PRO A 383 -25.85 17.38 -8.46
N LEU A 384 -24.62 17.89 -8.66
CA LEU A 384 -24.07 18.20 -9.98
C LEU A 384 -23.24 17.05 -10.57
N THR A 385 -22.72 16.11 -9.76
CA THR A 385 -21.76 15.11 -10.23
C THR A 385 -22.10 13.66 -9.90
N ASN A 386 -22.78 13.35 -8.78
CA ASN A 386 -23.07 11.97 -8.34
C ASN A 386 -21.83 11.02 -8.43
N MET A 387 -20.64 11.55 -8.18
CA MET A 387 -19.37 10.82 -8.35
C MET A 387 -18.99 9.97 -7.14
N PHE A 388 -19.64 10.17 -5.99
CA PHE A 388 -19.32 9.47 -4.75
C PHE A 388 -20.54 8.68 -4.27
N GLU A 389 -20.36 7.41 -3.93
CA GLU A 389 -21.39 6.57 -3.32
C GLU A 389 -20.91 6.08 -1.95
N TYR A 390 -21.68 6.32 -0.89
CA TYR A 390 -21.33 5.81 0.42
C TYR A 390 -21.53 4.31 0.49
N ASN A 391 -20.52 3.60 0.96
CA ASN A 391 -20.62 2.18 1.21
C ASN A 391 -20.61 1.90 2.73
N SER A 392 -21.71 1.35 3.24
CA SER A 392 -21.85 1.02 4.66
C SER A 392 -20.97 -0.16 5.12
N CYS A 393 -20.58 -1.02 4.19
CA CYS A 393 -19.73 -2.19 4.43
C CYS A 393 -18.28 -1.78 4.73
N HIS A 394 -17.81 -0.72 4.08
CA HIS A 394 -16.46 -0.20 4.25
C HIS A 394 -16.41 1.18 4.93
N ALA A 395 -17.57 1.71 5.31
CA ALA A 395 -17.76 2.95 6.06
C ALA A 395 -17.10 4.21 5.44
N HIS A 396 -16.95 4.27 4.12
CA HIS A 396 -16.42 5.42 3.38
C HIS A 396 -17.06 5.51 1.99
N PHE A 397 -16.73 6.56 1.23
CA PHE A 397 -17.30 6.81 -0.10
C PHE A 397 -16.43 6.23 -1.21
N HIS A 398 -17.08 5.52 -2.14
CA HIS A 398 -16.48 5.05 -3.38
C HIS A 398 -16.55 6.08 -4.49
N PHE A 399 -15.48 6.25 -5.25
CA PHE A 399 -15.52 6.96 -6.53
C PHE A 399 -16.20 6.10 -7.60
N GLN A 400 -17.21 6.65 -8.26
CA GLN A 400 -17.96 5.99 -9.32
C GLN A 400 -17.32 6.23 -10.68
N ASN A 401 -17.33 5.22 -11.54
CA ASN A 401 -16.81 5.28 -12.93
C ASN A 401 -15.29 5.50 -13.03
N TYR A 402 -14.50 4.89 -12.16
CA TYR A 402 -13.04 4.94 -12.21
C TYR A 402 -12.45 4.33 -13.49
N GLY A 403 -12.89 3.12 -13.83
CA GLY A 403 -12.38 2.36 -14.97
C GLY A 403 -13.30 1.20 -15.33
N GLU A 404 -12.89 0.40 -16.30
CA GLU A 404 -13.59 -0.83 -16.68
C GLU A 404 -12.61 -2.00 -16.76
N PHE A 405 -12.79 -3.00 -15.90
CA PHE A 405 -12.03 -4.25 -15.95
C PHE A 405 -12.77 -5.32 -16.78
N GLN A 406 -12.15 -5.80 -17.85
CA GLN A 406 -12.72 -6.82 -18.74
C GLN A 406 -11.77 -8.02 -18.93
N LEU A 407 -12.34 -9.23 -18.96
CA LEU A 407 -11.66 -10.44 -19.43
C LEU A 407 -12.34 -10.95 -20.70
N GLY A 408 -11.67 -10.81 -21.84
CA GLY A 408 -12.25 -11.13 -23.15
C GLY A 408 -13.42 -10.20 -23.50
N THR A 409 -14.57 -10.73 -23.90
CA THR A 409 -15.76 -9.93 -24.26
C THR A 409 -16.83 -9.88 -23.15
N THR A 410 -16.51 -10.36 -21.95
CA THR A 410 -17.48 -10.46 -20.86
C THR A 410 -17.29 -9.28 -19.91
N SER A 411 -18.26 -8.37 -19.89
CA SER A 411 -18.36 -7.35 -18.83
C SER A 411 -18.80 -8.05 -17.54
N GLN A 412 -18.07 -7.83 -16.46
CA GLN A 412 -18.39 -8.38 -15.14
C GLN A 412 -19.01 -7.27 -14.27
N PRO A 413 -19.89 -7.62 -13.31
CA PRO A 413 -20.27 -6.64 -12.30
C PRO A 413 -19.00 -6.26 -11.53
N SER A 414 -18.80 -4.97 -11.29
CA SER A 414 -17.55 -4.50 -10.70
C SER A 414 -17.76 -3.23 -9.90
N LYS A 415 -17.12 -3.22 -8.74
CA LYS A 415 -16.65 -2.01 -8.08
C LYS A 415 -15.30 -1.65 -8.69
N GLN A 416 -15.25 -0.50 -9.36
CA GLN A 416 -14.11 -0.11 -10.19
C GLN A 416 -13.08 0.74 -9.44
N ALA A 417 -13.37 1.19 -8.21
CA ALA A 417 -12.44 1.87 -7.31
C ALA A 417 -12.96 1.89 -5.85
N PHE A 418 -12.04 2.15 -4.93
CA PHE A 418 -12.25 2.54 -3.54
C PHE A 418 -12.25 4.07 -3.46
N CYS A 419 -11.09 4.70 -3.32
CA CYS A 419 -10.93 6.15 -3.42
C CYS A 419 -9.81 6.48 -4.41
N VAL A 420 -9.90 7.62 -5.08
CA VAL A 420 -8.80 8.08 -5.93
C VAL A 420 -7.84 8.89 -5.07
N GLU A 421 -6.66 8.34 -4.80
CA GLU A 421 -5.64 9.03 -4.01
C GLU A 421 -4.23 8.87 -4.60
N SER A 422 -3.28 9.65 -4.09
CA SER A 422 -1.88 9.49 -4.47
C SER A 422 -1.23 8.48 -3.52
N THR A 423 -1.00 7.27 -4.02
CA THR A 423 -0.52 6.11 -3.25
C THR A 423 1.00 5.99 -3.33
N SER A 424 1.53 5.91 -4.55
CA SER A 424 2.96 5.74 -4.84
C SER A 424 3.46 6.83 -5.80
N ARG A 425 4.76 7.17 -5.73
CA ARG A 425 5.38 8.19 -6.61
C ARG A 425 6.22 7.53 -7.69
N PHE A 426 5.68 7.42 -8.90
CA PHE A 426 6.31 6.73 -10.04
C PHE A 426 7.24 7.62 -10.87
N SER A 427 7.09 8.94 -10.76
CA SER A 427 8.00 9.89 -11.39
C SER A 427 9.07 10.38 -10.41
N ASN A 428 10.28 10.60 -10.89
CA ASN A 428 11.37 11.20 -10.14
C ASN A 428 11.97 12.34 -10.97
N ASN A 429 11.23 13.44 -11.06
CA ASN A 429 11.58 14.61 -11.85
C ASN A 429 11.13 15.91 -11.16
N GLU A 430 11.57 17.05 -11.69
CA GLU A 430 11.35 18.39 -11.14
C GLU A 430 9.88 18.83 -11.09
N LEU A 431 8.99 18.11 -11.77
CA LEU A 431 7.55 18.39 -11.79
C LEU A 431 6.71 17.39 -11.01
N SER A 432 7.36 16.48 -10.28
CA SER A 432 6.67 15.49 -9.47
C SER A 432 6.85 15.90 -8.00
N PRO A 433 5.90 16.63 -7.39
CA PRO A 433 6.01 17.03 -6.00
C PRO A 433 6.18 15.83 -5.06
N LEU A 434 6.79 16.04 -3.89
CA LEU A 434 6.83 15.01 -2.85
C LEU A 434 5.54 14.98 -2.04
N THR A 435 4.88 16.13 -1.90
CA THR A 435 3.76 16.30 -0.98
C THR A 435 2.44 16.51 -1.72
N HIS A 436 1.36 16.04 -1.10
CA HIS A 436 0.00 16.23 -1.57
C HIS A 436 -1.01 16.11 -0.40
N ASP A 437 -2.19 16.70 -0.62
CA ASP A 437 -3.33 16.58 0.30
C ASP A 437 -4.34 15.52 -0.16
N PHE A 438 -4.02 14.77 -1.23
CA PHE A 438 -4.92 13.77 -1.78
C PHE A 438 -4.99 12.52 -0.91
N THR A 439 -6.18 12.22 -0.43
CA THR A 439 -6.53 11.09 0.44
C THR A 439 -7.94 10.63 0.08
N CYS A 440 -8.42 9.51 0.64
CA CYS A 440 -9.82 9.15 0.49
C CYS A 440 -10.84 10.22 0.94
N ASN A 441 -10.47 11.24 1.72
CA ASN A 441 -11.36 12.36 2.10
C ASN A 441 -11.30 13.56 1.12
N ASN A 442 -10.19 13.71 0.40
CA ASN A 442 -9.97 14.75 -0.60
C ASN A 442 -9.30 14.09 -1.80
N GLN A 443 -10.08 13.67 -2.79
CA GLN A 443 -9.61 12.73 -3.79
C GLN A 443 -8.87 13.41 -4.94
N GLY A 444 -7.89 12.71 -5.50
CA GLY A 444 -7.06 13.21 -6.59
C GLY A 444 -5.72 12.47 -6.73
N ILE A 445 -5.02 12.76 -7.82
CA ILE A 445 -3.71 12.15 -8.13
C ILE A 445 -2.72 13.27 -8.42
N GLN A 446 -1.71 13.42 -7.57
CA GLN A 446 -0.65 14.42 -7.72
C GLN A 446 0.16 14.16 -9.01
N ALA A 447 0.73 15.23 -9.59
CA ALA A 447 1.62 15.13 -10.74
C ALA A 447 2.78 14.15 -10.46
N GLY A 448 2.96 13.15 -11.32
CA GLY A 448 3.98 12.12 -11.18
C GLY A 448 3.68 11.03 -10.14
N TRP A 449 2.52 11.05 -9.51
CA TRP A 449 2.03 10.01 -8.61
C TRP A 449 1.05 9.07 -9.32
N VAL A 450 0.81 7.93 -8.68
CA VAL A 450 -0.18 6.96 -9.10
C VAL A 450 -1.29 6.81 -8.07
N ASP A 451 -2.44 6.37 -8.56
CA ASP A 451 -3.45 5.69 -7.76
C ASP A 451 -3.33 4.19 -8.08
N GLU A 452 -2.88 3.41 -7.11
CA GLU A 452 -2.49 2.00 -7.26
C GLU A 452 -3.42 1.10 -6.45
N TYR A 453 -4.04 0.16 -7.14
CA TYR A 453 -4.87 -0.89 -6.57
C TYR A 453 -4.15 -2.22 -6.69
N GLY A 454 -3.37 -2.55 -5.67
CA GLY A 454 -2.60 -3.80 -5.64
C GLY A 454 -3.48 -5.05 -5.51
N ALA A 455 -3.05 -6.14 -6.15
CA ALA A 455 -3.57 -7.48 -5.98
C ALA A 455 -3.51 -7.85 -4.49
N GLY A 456 -4.66 -8.29 -3.96
CA GLY A 456 -4.87 -8.53 -2.53
C GLY A 456 -5.93 -7.59 -1.93
N LEU A 457 -6.14 -6.42 -2.52
CA LEU A 457 -7.20 -5.50 -2.15
C LEU A 457 -8.59 -6.11 -2.38
N ASP A 458 -9.55 -5.88 -1.47
CA ASP A 458 -10.93 -6.34 -1.65
C ASP A 458 -11.57 -5.70 -2.89
N CYS A 459 -12.23 -6.51 -3.72
CA CYS A 459 -12.77 -6.17 -5.05
C CYS A 459 -11.74 -5.94 -6.17
N GLN A 460 -10.45 -6.08 -5.91
CA GLN A 460 -9.40 -5.97 -6.94
C GLN A 460 -9.19 -7.31 -7.67
N TRP A 461 -10.21 -7.75 -8.41
CA TRP A 461 -10.20 -8.99 -9.19
C TRP A 461 -11.31 -9.07 -10.23
N ILE A 462 -11.23 -10.09 -11.09
CA ILE A 462 -12.32 -10.58 -11.92
C ILE A 462 -12.78 -11.96 -11.42
N ASP A 463 -14.08 -12.14 -11.14
CA ASP A 463 -14.66 -13.45 -10.80
C ASP A 463 -14.74 -14.34 -12.07
N ILE A 464 -13.99 -15.44 -12.05
CA ILE A 464 -13.84 -16.41 -13.17
C ILE A 464 -14.37 -17.81 -12.81
N THR A 465 -15.33 -17.88 -11.87
CA THR A 465 -15.94 -19.13 -11.38
C THR A 465 -16.77 -19.86 -12.42
#